data_AF-D2VXG6-F1
#
_entry.id   AF-D2VXG6-F1
#
_cell.length_a   1.000
_cell.length_b   1.000
_cell.length_c   1.000
_cell.angle_alpha   90.00
_cell.angle_beta   90.00
_cell.angle_gamma   90.00
#
_symmetry.space_group_name_H-M   'P 1'
#
loop_
_entity.id
_entity.type
_entity.pdbx_description
1 polymer ?
#
loop_
_entity_poly.entity_id
_entity_poly.type
_entity_poly.pdbx_seq_one_letter_code
_entity_poly.pdbx_strand_id
1 'polypeptide(L)'
;MYSTPSEGDIDKSWTDILERVYSEDEFDWYHDLETDLPIHLGGMYNIFKEFIRNSQDGSMLRVLEEESKRAPNNPYIPYIKLIVTNDISCTDQCLNILANAYSPSRVEDLKRIELFEIFKNKKPHLRIKDFKFFPQLLPRVKYQSRNEAPDILDSTVLLDQLEYYSRIPSHVDLIVVKFLVHLKAGRFEEALQNYQFLSYFEKSLTNELLFLTTRAVRAMLILGYHIEAIELVEKFKDKYGDKYPAWEKLLQEQKNVVNIKK
;
A
#
# COMPACT_ATOMS: atom_id res chain seq x y z
N MET A 1 -31.25 -4.06 -29.71
CA MET A 1 -30.96 -3.22 -30.89
C MET A 1 -29.85 -2.28 -30.48
N TYR A 2 -28.66 -2.41 -31.09
CA TYR A 2 -27.60 -1.41 -30.91
C TYR A 2 -27.90 -0.26 -31.86
N SER A 3 -27.97 0.96 -31.33
CA SER A 3 -28.09 2.18 -32.14
C SER A 3 -26.86 2.29 -33.04
N THR A 4 -27.11 2.47 -34.33
CA THR A 4 -26.09 2.79 -35.33
C THR A 4 -25.26 3.98 -34.82
N PRO A 5 -23.92 3.94 -34.90
CA PRO A 5 -23.11 5.12 -34.57
C PRO A 5 -23.53 6.25 -35.50
N SER A 6 -24.02 7.36 -34.94
CA SER A 6 -24.23 8.56 -35.72
C SER A 6 -22.85 9.04 -36.19
N GLU A 7 -22.63 9.09 -37.49
CA GLU A 7 -21.47 9.78 -38.06
C GLU A 7 -21.61 11.26 -37.68
N GLY A 8 -20.82 11.68 -36.69
CA GLY A 8 -20.74 13.07 -36.29
C GLY A 8 -20.12 13.87 -37.42
N ASP A 9 -20.86 14.83 -37.95
CA ASP A 9 -20.34 15.86 -38.85
C ASP A 9 -19.37 16.73 -38.06
N ILE A 10 -18.10 16.78 -38.47
CA ILE A 10 -17.02 17.53 -37.80
C ILE A 10 -17.35 19.03 -37.70
N ASP A 11 -18.23 19.51 -38.59
CA ASP A 11 -18.65 20.91 -38.66
C ASP A 11 -19.83 21.22 -37.72
N LYS A 12 -20.44 20.22 -37.07
CA LYS A 12 -21.46 20.43 -36.03
C LYS A 12 -20.80 20.56 -34.67
N SER A 13 -21.16 21.60 -33.91
CA SER A 13 -20.65 21.71 -32.55
C SER A 13 -21.21 20.56 -31.70
N TRP A 14 -20.43 20.04 -30.76
CA TRP A 14 -20.91 19.01 -29.82
C TRP A 14 -22.19 19.45 -29.08
N THR A 15 -22.41 20.75 -28.93
CA THR A 15 -23.65 21.35 -28.40
C THR A 15 -24.89 21.00 -29.24
N ASP A 16 -24.75 20.95 -30.57
CA ASP A 16 -25.85 20.64 -31.49
C ASP A 16 -26.20 19.14 -31.48
N ILE A 17 -25.23 18.29 -31.11
CA ILE A 17 -25.40 16.83 -30.98
C ILE A 17 -25.96 16.46 -29.61
N LEU A 18 -25.51 17.16 -28.56
CA LEU A 18 -25.86 16.85 -27.17
C LEU A 18 -27.05 17.67 -26.65
N GLU A 19 -27.56 18.61 -27.45
CA GLU A 19 -28.67 19.54 -27.14
C GLU A 19 -28.50 20.32 -25.82
N ARG A 20 -27.28 20.34 -25.27
CA ARG A 20 -26.97 20.92 -23.98
C ARG A 20 -25.51 21.39 -23.94
N VAL A 21 -25.29 22.55 -23.32
CA VAL A 21 -23.96 23.01 -22.93
C VAL A 21 -23.64 22.42 -21.57
N TYR A 22 -22.58 21.61 -21.51
CA TYR A 22 -22.03 21.12 -20.25
C TYR A 22 -21.06 22.15 -19.67
N SER A 23 -21.07 22.31 -18.34
CA SER A 23 -20.04 23.11 -17.68
C SER A 23 -18.73 22.33 -17.59
N GLU A 24 -17.59 23.03 -17.45
CA GLU A 24 -16.30 22.40 -17.16
C GLU A 24 -16.38 21.55 -15.88
N ASP A 25 -17.15 22.01 -14.90
CA ASP A 25 -17.43 21.29 -13.64
C ASP A 25 -18.14 19.94 -13.90
N GLU A 26 -19.02 19.85 -14.90
CA GLU A 26 -19.69 18.59 -15.26
C GLU A 26 -18.75 17.58 -15.95
N PHE A 27 -17.73 18.05 -16.65
CA PHE A 27 -16.70 17.18 -17.24
C PHE A 27 -15.68 16.67 -16.22
N ASP A 28 -15.53 17.40 -15.11
CA ASP A 28 -14.63 17.01 -14.02
C ASP A 28 -15.17 15.83 -13.21
N TRP A 29 -16.46 15.52 -13.31
CA TRP A 29 -17.05 14.37 -12.62
C TRP A 29 -16.96 13.10 -13.47
N TYR A 30 -16.33 12.09 -12.88
CA TYR A 30 -16.18 10.77 -13.48
C TYR A 30 -16.68 9.70 -12.52
N HIS A 31 -17.48 8.76 -13.01
CA HIS A 31 -17.82 7.58 -12.23
C HIS A 31 -16.71 6.56 -12.36
N ASP A 32 -16.11 6.17 -11.23
CA ASP A 32 -15.16 5.07 -11.21
C ASP A 32 -15.84 3.82 -11.78
N LEU A 33 -15.35 3.32 -12.93
CA LEU A 33 -15.98 2.23 -13.67
C LEU A 33 -16.18 0.94 -12.86
N GLU A 34 -15.47 0.80 -11.74
CA GLU A 34 -15.56 -0.39 -10.90
C GLU A 34 -16.50 -0.17 -9.70
N THR A 35 -16.40 0.97 -9.01
CA THR A 35 -17.17 1.26 -7.78
C THR A 35 -18.43 2.09 -8.00
N ASP A 36 -18.59 2.66 -9.19
CA ASP A 36 -19.61 3.64 -9.56
C ASP A 36 -19.62 4.89 -8.65
N LEU A 37 -18.53 5.09 -7.89
CA LEU A 37 -18.37 6.24 -7.02
C LEU A 37 -17.95 7.46 -7.82
N PRO A 38 -18.49 8.65 -7.51
CA PRO A 38 -18.12 9.87 -8.19
C PRO A 38 -16.72 10.30 -7.77
N ILE A 39 -15.83 10.42 -8.76
CA ILE A 39 -14.49 10.99 -8.66
C ILE A 39 -14.54 12.38 -9.30
N HIS A 40 -14.05 13.38 -8.57
CA HIS A 40 -13.82 14.71 -9.13
C HIS A 40 -12.37 14.83 -9.62
N LEU A 41 -12.16 14.84 -10.93
CA LEU A 41 -10.83 14.88 -11.58
C LEU A 41 -10.05 16.15 -11.25
N GLY A 42 -10.69 17.33 -11.34
CA GLY A 42 -10.08 18.61 -10.93
C GLY A 42 -9.55 18.59 -9.48
N GLY A 43 -10.32 18.07 -8.53
CA GLY A 43 -9.89 17.92 -7.14
C GLY A 43 -8.74 16.94 -6.96
N MET A 44 -8.78 15.79 -7.64
CA MET A 44 -7.66 14.85 -7.63
C MET A 44 -6.39 15.49 -8.21
N TYR A 45 -6.50 16.27 -9.30
CA TYR A 45 -5.39 17.02 -9.87
C TYR A 45 -4.80 18.02 -8.86
N ASN A 46 -5.64 18.77 -8.13
CA ASN A 46 -5.17 19.69 -7.10
C ASN A 46 -4.39 18.97 -5.99
N ILE A 47 -4.91 17.83 -5.53
CA ILE A 47 -4.25 16.98 -4.53
C ILE A 47 -2.88 16.50 -5.05
N PHE A 48 -2.81 15.94 -6.26
CA PHE A 48 -1.54 15.44 -6.81
C PHE A 48 -0.54 16.56 -7.09
N LYS A 49 -1.01 17.71 -7.57
CA LYS A 49 -0.17 18.90 -7.79
C LYS A 49 0.51 19.34 -6.50
N GLU A 50 -0.22 19.35 -5.40
CA GLU A 50 0.33 19.73 -4.10
C GLU A 50 1.20 18.63 -3.48
N PHE A 51 0.84 17.36 -3.68
CA PHE A 51 1.67 16.22 -3.28
C PHE A 51 3.06 16.26 -3.95
N ILE A 52 3.13 16.55 -5.25
CA ILE A 52 4.40 16.66 -5.99
C ILE A 52 5.23 17.86 -5.53
N ARG A 53 4.59 18.94 -5.10
CA ARG A 53 5.28 20.12 -4.57
C ARG A 53 5.95 19.87 -3.22
N ASN A 54 5.60 18.77 -2.54
CA ASN A 54 6.13 18.39 -1.23
C ASN A 54 6.03 19.53 -0.20
N SER A 55 4.89 20.23 -0.22
CA SER A 55 4.68 21.44 0.54
C SER A 55 4.60 21.16 2.04
N GLN A 56 5.54 21.72 2.80
CA GLN A 56 5.60 21.59 4.26
C GLN A 56 4.80 22.67 5.01
N ASP A 57 4.17 23.59 4.30
CA ASP A 57 3.42 24.74 4.85
C ASP A 57 1.96 24.41 5.22
N GLY A 58 1.57 23.12 5.18
CA GLY A 58 0.22 22.67 5.50
C GLY A 58 -0.80 22.88 4.37
N SER A 59 -0.39 23.39 3.21
CA SER A 59 -1.25 23.54 2.02
C SER A 59 -1.91 22.21 1.61
N MET A 60 -1.19 21.10 1.74
CA MET A 60 -1.67 19.76 1.40
C MET A 60 -2.90 19.37 2.23
N LEU A 61 -2.90 19.65 3.53
CA LEU A 61 -4.03 19.36 4.41
C LEU A 61 -5.25 20.22 4.04
N ARG A 62 -5.02 21.50 3.73
CA ARG A 62 -6.09 22.41 3.30
C ARG A 62 -6.74 21.93 2.00
N VAL A 63 -5.93 21.58 0.99
CA VAL A 63 -6.45 21.06 -0.29
C VAL A 63 -7.22 19.76 -0.06
N LEU A 64 -6.70 18.84 0.75
CA LEU A 64 -7.42 17.60 1.09
C LEU A 64 -8.76 17.86 1.76
N GLU A 65 -8.86 18.84 2.67
CA GLU A 65 -10.10 19.21 3.34
C GLU A 65 -11.11 19.89 2.39
N GLU A 66 -10.64 20.78 1.52
CA GLU A 66 -11.47 21.45 0.51
C GLU A 66 -12.07 20.43 -0.46
N GLU A 67 -11.23 19.53 -1.00
CA GLU A 67 -11.68 18.52 -1.95
C GLU A 67 -12.52 17.42 -1.27
N SER A 68 -12.26 17.11 0.01
CA SER A 68 -13.15 16.21 0.79
C SER A 68 -14.56 16.78 0.97
N LYS A 69 -14.69 18.11 1.07
CA LYS A 69 -16.01 18.77 1.15
C LYS A 69 -16.71 18.77 -0.21
N ARG A 70 -15.95 18.94 -1.31
CA ARG A 70 -16.47 18.94 -2.68
C ARG A 70 -16.92 17.55 -3.14
N ALA A 71 -16.11 16.52 -2.84
CA ALA A 71 -16.34 15.14 -3.24
C ALA A 71 -16.27 14.19 -2.03
N PRO A 72 -17.26 14.25 -1.10
CA PRO A 72 -17.22 13.49 0.16
C PRO A 72 -17.28 11.97 -0.03
N ASN A 73 -17.80 11.51 -1.17
CA ASN A 73 -17.90 10.08 -1.51
C ASN A 73 -16.72 9.58 -2.36
N ASN A 74 -15.66 10.38 -2.52
CA ASN A 74 -14.46 9.96 -3.23
C ASN A 74 -13.49 9.26 -2.25
N PRO A 75 -13.32 7.93 -2.33
CA PRO A 75 -12.51 7.17 -1.37
C PRO A 75 -11.00 7.42 -1.53
N TYR A 76 -10.57 8.03 -2.64
CA TYR A 76 -9.15 8.29 -2.89
C TYR A 76 -8.61 9.48 -2.09
N ILE A 77 -9.48 10.41 -1.66
CA ILE A 77 -9.08 11.58 -0.88
C ILE A 77 -8.60 11.17 0.53
N PRO A 78 -9.40 10.46 1.35
CA PRO A 78 -8.92 9.94 2.63
C PRO A 78 -7.73 8.99 2.46
N TYR A 79 -7.66 8.21 1.38
CA TYR A 79 -6.48 7.37 1.10
C TYR A 79 -5.19 8.19 0.93
N ILE A 80 -5.21 9.28 0.17
CA ILE A 80 -4.03 10.14 0.02
C ILE A 80 -3.72 10.85 1.34
N LYS A 81 -4.75 11.29 2.09
CA LYS A 81 -4.56 11.88 3.42
C LYS A 81 -3.85 10.91 4.37
N LEU A 82 -4.21 9.63 4.37
CA LEU A 82 -3.52 8.59 5.14
C LEU A 82 -2.04 8.49 4.78
N ILE A 83 -1.69 8.52 3.49
CA ILE A 83 -0.29 8.46 3.04
C ILE A 83 0.51 9.67 3.56
N VAL A 84 -0.08 10.87 3.50
CA VAL A 84 0.59 12.12 3.88
C VAL A 84 0.70 12.29 5.39
N THR A 85 -0.34 11.92 6.13
CA THR A 85 -0.49 12.24 7.56
C THR A 85 -0.25 11.05 8.48
N ASN A 86 -0.32 9.83 7.94
CA ASN A 86 -0.35 8.58 8.70
C ASN A 86 -1.53 8.50 9.70
N ASP A 87 -2.62 9.25 9.46
CA ASP A 87 -3.86 9.23 10.23
C ASP A 87 -4.72 8.01 9.85
N ILE A 88 -4.77 7.01 10.74
CA ILE A 88 -5.48 5.75 10.52
C ILE A 88 -7.00 5.91 10.40
N SER A 89 -7.57 6.98 10.97
CA SER A 89 -9.03 7.24 10.86
C SER A 89 -9.46 7.43 9.41
N CYS A 90 -8.52 7.81 8.54
CA CYS A 90 -8.74 7.90 7.10
C CYS A 90 -9.01 6.53 6.46
N THR A 91 -8.44 5.43 6.99
CA THR A 91 -8.77 4.08 6.52
C THR A 91 -10.24 3.77 6.78
N ASP A 92 -10.75 4.06 7.98
CA ASP A 92 -12.14 3.80 8.32
C ASP A 92 -13.08 4.68 7.50
N GLN A 93 -12.69 5.94 7.21
CA GLN A 93 -13.42 6.81 6.28
C GLN A 93 -13.49 6.21 4.87
N CYS A 94 -12.37 5.72 4.33
CA CYS A 94 -12.35 5.02 3.04
C CYS A 94 -13.33 3.84 3.05
N LEU A 95 -13.19 2.94 4.04
CA LEU A 95 -14.01 1.74 4.14
C LEU A 95 -15.50 2.08 4.24
N ASN A 96 -15.86 3.09 5.03
CA ASN A 96 -17.24 3.57 5.16
C ASN A 96 -17.80 4.14 3.86
N ILE A 97 -17.03 4.94 3.10
CA ILE A 97 -17.46 5.47 1.79
C ILE A 97 -17.77 4.30 0.85
N LEU A 98 -16.91 3.29 0.85
CA LEU A 98 -17.03 2.14 -0.03
C LEU A 98 -18.19 1.22 0.38
N ALA A 99 -18.38 0.98 1.67
CA ALA A 99 -19.47 0.17 2.20
C ALA A 99 -20.85 0.76 1.89
N ASN A 100 -20.93 2.08 1.71
CA ASN A 100 -22.14 2.81 1.37
C ASN A 100 -22.31 3.07 -0.14
N ALA A 101 -21.41 2.55 -0.99
CA ALA A 101 -21.52 2.70 -2.44
C ALA A 101 -22.74 1.92 -2.97
N TYR A 102 -23.52 2.55 -3.86
CA TYR A 102 -24.81 2.05 -4.35
C TYR A 102 -24.77 0.78 -5.23
N SER A 103 -23.61 0.11 -5.37
CA SER A 103 -23.49 -1.15 -6.11
C SER A 103 -23.88 -2.34 -5.21
N PRO A 104 -25.10 -2.91 -5.34
CA PRO A 104 -25.63 -3.88 -4.38
C PRO A 104 -24.84 -5.19 -4.34
N SER A 105 -24.21 -5.58 -5.46
CA SER A 105 -23.36 -6.77 -5.53
C SER A 105 -22.05 -6.61 -4.75
N ARG A 106 -21.59 -5.38 -4.51
CA ARG A 106 -20.30 -5.10 -3.86
C ARG A 106 -20.40 -4.69 -2.41
N VAL A 107 -21.54 -4.20 -1.93
CA VAL A 107 -21.83 -4.14 -0.49
C VAL A 107 -21.79 -5.54 0.11
N GLU A 108 -22.21 -6.57 -0.64
CA GLU A 108 -22.14 -7.96 -0.20
C GLU A 108 -20.71 -8.55 -0.29
N ASP A 109 -19.86 -8.06 -1.21
CA ASP A 109 -18.43 -8.41 -1.26
C ASP A 109 -17.59 -7.65 -0.23
N LEU A 110 -17.87 -6.37 0.03
CA LEU A 110 -17.30 -5.57 1.13
C LEU A 110 -17.80 -6.09 2.48
N LYS A 111 -19.08 -6.46 2.60
CA LYS A 111 -19.59 -7.22 3.73
C LYS A 111 -18.98 -8.60 3.81
N ARG A 112 -18.57 -9.29 2.73
CA ARG A 112 -17.76 -10.53 2.85
C ARG A 112 -16.32 -10.27 3.29
N ILE A 113 -15.84 -9.03 3.17
CA ILE A 113 -14.53 -8.57 3.63
C ILE A 113 -14.60 -8.09 5.08
N GLU A 114 -15.73 -7.49 5.51
CA GLU A 114 -16.06 -7.21 6.92
C GLU A 114 -16.64 -8.44 7.67
N LEU A 115 -17.32 -9.37 6.99
CA LEU A 115 -17.76 -10.70 7.46
C LEU A 115 -16.71 -11.77 7.18
N PHE A 116 -15.52 -11.39 6.73
CA PHE A 116 -14.36 -12.14 7.16
C PHE A 116 -14.34 -11.95 8.68
N GLU A 117 -14.92 -12.91 9.40
CA GLU A 117 -14.64 -13.09 10.80
C GLU A 117 -13.13 -13.31 10.87
N ILE A 118 -12.37 -12.23 11.05
CA ILE A 118 -10.92 -12.17 11.17
C ILE A 118 -10.44 -13.27 12.16
N PHE A 119 -11.31 -13.60 13.12
CA PHE A 119 -11.12 -14.63 14.15
C PHE A 119 -11.45 -16.08 13.76
N LYS A 120 -12.02 -16.39 12.58
CA LYS A 120 -12.44 -17.77 12.21
C LYS A 120 -11.75 -18.40 11.00
N ASN A 121 -10.77 -17.72 10.37
CA ASN A 121 -9.82 -18.34 9.44
C ASN A 121 -10.45 -19.10 8.24
N LYS A 122 -11.62 -18.66 7.73
CA LYS A 122 -12.28 -19.29 6.57
C LYS A 122 -11.87 -18.62 5.26
N LYS A 123 -11.18 -19.34 4.37
CA LYS A 123 -10.90 -18.88 3.00
C LYS A 123 -12.20 -18.82 2.18
N PRO A 124 -12.48 -17.76 1.42
CA PRO A 124 -13.71 -17.67 0.63
C PRO A 124 -13.58 -18.50 -0.65
N HIS A 125 -14.71 -18.98 -1.13
CA HIS A 125 -14.80 -19.96 -2.21
C HIS A 125 -14.52 -19.40 -3.62
N LEU A 126 -14.39 -18.08 -3.80
CA LEU A 126 -14.00 -17.47 -5.07
C LEU A 126 -13.01 -16.32 -4.89
N ARG A 127 -11.96 -16.32 -5.71
CA ARG A 127 -11.05 -15.18 -5.88
C ARG A 127 -11.82 -14.07 -6.58
N ILE A 128 -12.13 -12.99 -5.88
CA ILE A 128 -12.63 -11.78 -6.53
C ILE A 128 -11.45 -11.17 -7.28
N LYS A 129 -11.42 -11.37 -8.59
CA LYS A 129 -10.51 -10.62 -9.46
C LYS A 129 -10.99 -9.18 -9.40
N ASP A 130 -10.09 -8.26 -9.08
CA ASP A 130 -10.26 -6.79 -9.19
C ASP A 130 -10.58 -6.04 -7.91
N PHE A 131 -9.51 -5.83 -7.12
CA PHE A 131 -9.56 -5.21 -5.81
C PHE A 131 -8.72 -3.93 -5.75
N LYS A 132 -9.19 -2.82 -6.36
CA LYS A 132 -8.65 -1.45 -6.14
C LYS A 132 -8.67 -1.02 -4.66
N PHE A 133 -9.42 -1.73 -3.82
CA PHE A 133 -9.54 -1.55 -2.37
C PHE A 133 -8.29 -1.91 -1.56
N PHE A 134 -7.40 -2.65 -2.19
CA PHE A 134 -6.35 -3.36 -1.52
C PHE A 134 -5.05 -2.55 -1.35
N PRO A 135 -4.69 -1.67 -2.31
CA PRO A 135 -3.82 -0.53 -2.02
C PRO A 135 -4.23 0.25 -0.75
N GLN A 136 -5.52 0.28 -0.35
CA GLN A 136 -5.98 0.98 0.86
C GLN A 136 -5.75 0.17 2.15
N LEU A 137 -5.69 -1.16 2.07
CA LEU A 137 -5.36 -2.02 3.21
C LEU A 137 -3.86 -2.02 3.51
N LEU A 138 -3.00 -1.83 2.51
CA LEU A 138 -1.55 -1.74 2.69
C LEU A 138 -1.14 -0.66 3.71
N PRO A 139 -1.62 0.59 3.66
CA PRO A 139 -1.30 1.58 4.68
C PRO A 139 -1.93 1.26 6.05
N ARG A 140 -3.07 0.55 6.13
CA ARG A 140 -3.59 0.01 7.41
C ARG A 140 -2.58 -0.97 8.02
N VAL A 141 -2.08 -1.93 7.24
CA VAL A 141 -1.04 -2.87 7.66
C VAL A 141 0.25 -2.14 8.05
N LYS A 142 0.68 -1.13 7.27
CA LYS A 142 1.84 -0.29 7.60
C LYS A 142 1.63 0.43 8.93
N TYR A 143 0.44 0.96 9.20
CA TYR A 143 0.12 1.61 10.46
C TYR A 143 0.10 0.64 11.64
N GLN A 144 -0.69 -0.43 11.55
CA GLN A 144 -0.83 -1.44 12.61
C GLN A 144 0.54 -2.05 12.95
N SER A 145 1.32 -2.41 11.93
CA SER A 145 2.67 -2.92 12.15
C SER A 145 3.57 -1.93 12.85
N ARG A 146 3.44 -0.61 12.62
CA ARG A 146 4.28 0.44 13.21
C ARG A 146 3.87 0.84 14.62
N ASN A 147 2.56 0.92 14.87
CA ASN A 147 1.99 1.62 16.03
C ASN A 147 1.29 0.70 17.03
N GLU A 148 0.87 -0.50 16.63
CA GLU A 148 0.11 -1.41 17.50
C GLU A 148 0.96 -2.64 17.88
N ALA A 149 0.89 -3.02 19.15
CA ALA A 149 1.30 -4.33 19.65
C ALA A 149 0.24 -4.79 20.67
N PRO A 150 -0.25 -6.05 20.68
CA PRO A 150 -0.02 -7.19 19.81
C PRO A 150 -1.35 -7.77 19.27
N ASP A 151 -1.69 -7.48 18.02
CA ASP A 151 -2.29 -8.51 17.16
C ASP A 151 -1.45 -8.58 15.88
N ILE A 152 -0.17 -8.90 16.09
CA ILE A 152 0.76 -9.19 15.00
C ILE A 152 0.22 -10.35 14.15
N LEU A 153 -0.59 -11.24 14.75
CA LEU A 153 -1.36 -12.26 14.06
C LEU A 153 -2.31 -11.63 13.04
N ASP A 154 -3.11 -10.64 13.43
CA ASP A 154 -4.02 -9.94 12.52
C ASP A 154 -3.28 -9.22 11.40
N SER A 155 -2.13 -8.58 11.70
CA SER A 155 -1.31 -7.95 10.65
C SER A 155 -0.75 -8.97 9.64
N THR A 156 -0.36 -10.17 10.08
CA THR A 156 0.09 -11.23 9.16
C THR A 156 -1.06 -11.82 8.35
N VAL A 157 -2.24 -12.00 8.95
CA VAL A 157 -3.44 -12.48 8.26
C VAL A 157 -3.91 -11.48 7.20
N LEU A 158 -3.91 -10.19 7.54
CA LEU A 158 -4.21 -9.10 6.61
C LEU A 158 -3.18 -9.05 5.48
N LEU A 159 -1.91 -9.36 5.72
CA LEU A 159 -0.89 -9.45 4.68
C LEU A 159 -1.08 -10.62 3.72
N ASP A 160 -1.41 -11.80 4.23
CA ASP A 160 -1.67 -12.98 3.39
C ASP A 160 -2.90 -12.74 2.51
N GLN A 161 -3.92 -12.06 3.07
CA GLN A 161 -5.04 -11.54 2.30
C GLN A 161 -4.54 -10.53 1.27
N LEU A 162 -3.68 -9.58 1.69
CA LEU A 162 -3.00 -8.56 0.88
C LEU A 162 -2.11 -9.14 -0.25
N GLU A 163 -1.79 -10.41 -0.21
CA GLU A 163 -1.06 -11.06 -1.30
C GLU A 163 -2.03 -11.75 -2.24
N TYR A 164 -3.00 -12.49 -1.68
CA TYR A 164 -3.92 -13.32 -2.44
C TYR A 164 -4.79 -12.54 -3.43
N TYR A 165 -5.30 -11.37 -3.02
CA TYR A 165 -6.15 -10.53 -3.90
C TYR A 165 -5.38 -9.44 -4.64
N SER A 166 -4.06 -9.31 -4.45
CA SER A 166 -3.29 -8.30 -5.19
C SER A 166 -3.32 -8.62 -6.68
N ARG A 167 -3.54 -7.60 -7.51
CA ARG A 167 -3.21 -7.69 -8.95
C ARG A 167 -1.69 -7.69 -9.16
N ILE A 168 -0.91 -7.18 -8.20
CA ILE A 168 0.56 -7.06 -8.26
C ILE A 168 1.15 -7.56 -6.92
N PRO A 169 1.10 -8.89 -6.65
CA PRO A 169 1.57 -9.45 -5.37
C PRO A 169 3.08 -9.30 -5.17
N SER A 170 3.82 -9.03 -6.25
CA SER A 170 5.26 -8.80 -6.26
C SER A 170 5.65 -7.32 -6.29
N HIS A 171 4.73 -6.40 -5.96
CA HIS A 171 5.07 -4.98 -5.88
C HIS A 171 6.08 -4.73 -4.74
N VAL A 172 7.08 -3.89 -4.98
CA VAL A 172 8.20 -3.65 -4.04
C VAL A 172 7.71 -3.24 -2.65
N ASP A 173 6.78 -2.29 -2.55
CA ASP A 173 6.19 -1.88 -1.26
C ASP A 173 5.56 -3.04 -0.49
N LEU A 174 4.88 -3.95 -1.19
CA LEU A 174 4.23 -5.09 -0.55
C LEU A 174 5.30 -6.05 0.01
N ILE A 175 6.36 -6.33 -0.76
CA ILE A 175 7.48 -7.17 -0.33
C ILE A 175 8.18 -6.57 0.89
N VAL A 176 8.44 -5.26 0.88
CA VAL A 176 9.06 -4.54 2.01
C VAL A 176 8.19 -4.65 3.26
N VAL A 177 6.87 -4.43 3.14
CA VAL A 177 5.95 -4.54 4.29
C VAL A 177 5.88 -5.98 4.80
N LYS A 178 5.79 -6.98 3.92
CA LYS A 178 5.81 -8.40 4.33
C LYS A 178 7.07 -8.73 5.11
N PHE A 179 8.24 -8.34 4.60
CA PHE A 179 9.51 -8.51 5.31
C PHE A 179 9.48 -7.90 6.71
N LEU A 180 9.07 -6.63 6.84
CA LEU A 180 9.07 -5.93 8.13
C LEU A 180 8.04 -6.50 9.12
N VAL A 181 6.86 -6.91 8.65
CA VAL A 181 5.83 -7.50 9.51
C VAL A 181 6.23 -8.91 9.97
N HIS A 182 6.74 -9.75 9.08
CA HIS A 182 7.23 -11.08 9.47
C HIS A 182 8.39 -11.00 10.48
N LEU A 183 9.31 -10.04 10.31
CA LEU A 183 10.35 -9.78 11.31
C LEU A 183 9.77 -9.42 12.68
N LYS A 184 8.75 -8.55 12.72
CA LYS A 184 8.06 -8.18 13.97
C LYS A 184 7.32 -9.37 14.59
N ALA A 185 6.81 -10.27 13.75
CA ALA A 185 6.13 -11.50 14.16
C ALA A 185 7.07 -12.63 14.61
N GLY A 186 8.40 -12.45 14.51
CA GLY A 186 9.37 -13.52 14.76
C GLY A 186 9.37 -14.63 13.71
N ARG A 187 8.71 -14.42 12.57
CA ARG A 187 8.70 -15.33 11.40
C ARG A 187 9.91 -15.03 10.53
N PHE A 188 11.09 -15.41 11.03
CA PHE A 188 12.37 -14.98 10.45
C PHE A 188 12.64 -15.63 9.09
N GLU A 189 12.25 -16.87 8.88
CA GLU A 189 12.40 -17.59 7.62
C GLU A 189 11.58 -16.94 6.51
N GLU A 190 10.29 -16.67 6.76
CA GLU A 190 9.41 -16.00 5.81
C GLU A 190 9.87 -14.56 5.55
N ALA A 191 10.38 -13.87 6.57
CA ALA A 191 11.00 -12.56 6.38
C ALA A 191 12.18 -12.65 5.40
N LEU A 192 13.11 -13.58 5.61
CA LEU A 192 14.28 -13.75 4.74
C LEU A 192 13.92 -14.16 3.31
N GLN A 193 12.88 -14.98 3.13
CA GLN A 193 12.34 -15.28 1.80
C GLN A 193 11.87 -14.01 1.08
N ASN A 194 11.10 -13.14 1.76
CA ASN A 194 10.68 -11.86 1.17
C ASN A 194 11.88 -10.95 0.89
N TYR A 195 12.88 -10.93 1.76
CA TYR A 195 14.11 -10.14 1.58
C TYR A 195 14.90 -10.54 0.32
N GLN A 196 14.96 -11.83 -0.04
CA GLN A 196 15.64 -12.29 -1.26
C GLN A 196 15.10 -11.60 -2.52
N PHE A 197 13.79 -11.34 -2.59
CA PHE A 197 13.18 -10.65 -3.73
C PHE A 197 13.54 -9.17 -3.82
N LEU A 198 13.97 -8.53 -2.72
CA LEU A 198 14.35 -7.12 -2.73
C LEU A 198 15.62 -6.85 -3.55
N SER A 199 16.45 -7.88 -3.76
CA SER A 199 17.62 -7.78 -4.63
C SER A 199 17.27 -7.41 -6.08
N TYR A 200 16.09 -7.81 -6.58
CA TYR A 200 15.61 -7.43 -7.91
C TYR A 200 15.24 -5.95 -8.02
N PHE A 201 14.99 -5.28 -6.89
CA PHE A 201 14.58 -3.88 -6.81
C PHE A 201 15.67 -2.95 -6.27
N GLU A 202 16.91 -3.43 -6.22
CA GLU A 202 18.05 -2.73 -5.61
C GLU A 202 18.26 -1.32 -6.16
N LYS A 203 18.08 -1.11 -7.47
CA LYS A 203 18.20 0.22 -8.10
C LYS A 203 17.16 1.22 -7.58
N SER A 204 15.97 0.74 -7.24
CA SER A 204 14.85 1.55 -6.77
C SER A 204 14.89 1.79 -5.26
N LEU A 205 15.62 0.96 -4.52
CA LEU A 205 15.62 0.94 -3.05
C LEU A 205 16.94 1.34 -2.40
N THR A 206 17.95 1.83 -3.14
CA THR A 206 19.34 1.96 -2.66
C THR A 206 19.53 2.35 -1.18
N ASN A 207 18.86 3.41 -0.70
CA ASN A 207 18.98 3.86 0.70
C ASN A 207 18.15 3.00 1.68
N GLU A 208 16.95 2.59 1.27
CA GLU A 208 16.06 1.77 2.09
C GLU A 208 16.58 0.33 2.23
N LEU A 209 17.16 -0.21 1.16
CA LEU A 209 17.72 -1.56 1.11
C LEU A 209 18.75 -1.76 2.22
N LEU A 210 19.60 -0.78 2.48
CA LEU A 210 20.61 -0.84 3.52
C LEU A 210 20.03 -1.00 4.94
N PHE A 211 18.94 -0.28 5.21
CA PHE A 211 18.17 -0.42 6.45
C PHE A 211 17.53 -1.82 6.55
N LEU A 212 16.97 -2.32 5.45
CA LEU A 212 16.36 -3.65 5.39
C LEU A 212 17.41 -4.76 5.58
N THR A 213 18.59 -4.63 4.94
CA THR A 213 19.73 -5.55 5.07
C THR A 213 20.17 -5.70 6.51
N THR A 214 20.26 -4.59 7.25
CA THR A 214 20.63 -4.62 8.68
C THR A 214 19.67 -5.48 9.50
N ARG A 215 18.38 -5.42 9.19
CA ARG A 215 17.36 -6.24 9.87
C ARG A 215 17.40 -7.71 9.41
N ALA A 216 17.68 -7.95 8.13
CA ALA A 216 17.84 -9.29 7.58
C ALA A 216 19.03 -10.01 8.22
N VAL A 217 20.19 -9.35 8.32
CA VAL A 217 21.38 -9.88 9.01
C VAL A 217 21.04 -10.29 10.44
N ARG A 218 20.28 -9.47 11.17
CA ARG A 218 19.87 -9.82 12.54
C ARG A 218 19.00 -11.08 12.60
N ALA A 219 18.07 -11.24 11.65
CA ALA A 219 17.25 -12.45 11.53
C ALA A 219 18.09 -13.68 11.16
N MET A 220 19.05 -13.54 10.24
CA MET A 220 19.99 -14.61 9.86
C MET A 220 20.80 -15.09 11.07
N LEU A 221 21.31 -14.16 11.89
CA LEU A 221 22.06 -14.49 13.10
C LEU A 221 21.19 -15.20 14.14
N ILE A 222 19.91 -14.85 14.27
CA ILE A 222 18.97 -15.53 15.18
C ILE A 222 18.71 -16.98 14.71
N LEU A 223 18.62 -17.20 13.40
CA LEU A 223 18.43 -18.52 12.80
C LEU A 223 19.71 -19.36 12.70
N GLY A 224 20.87 -18.80 13.07
CA GLY A 224 22.16 -19.50 13.04
C GLY A 224 22.89 -19.46 11.69
N TYR A 225 22.42 -18.67 10.72
CA TYR A 225 23.05 -18.45 9.42
C TYR A 225 24.21 -17.44 9.52
N HIS A 226 25.20 -17.75 10.37
CA HIS A 226 26.28 -16.82 10.71
C HIS A 226 27.23 -16.55 9.54
N ILE A 227 27.52 -17.56 8.71
CA ILE A 227 28.46 -17.43 7.59
C ILE A 227 27.81 -16.55 6.51
N GLU A 228 26.56 -16.85 6.17
CA GLU A 228 25.78 -16.14 5.17
C GLU A 228 25.52 -14.68 5.59
N ALA A 229 25.35 -14.44 6.90
CA ALA A 229 25.22 -13.09 7.44
C ALA A 229 26.50 -12.26 7.24
N ILE A 230 27.67 -12.87 7.44
CA ILE A 230 28.97 -12.22 7.22
C ILE A 230 29.17 -11.92 5.72
N GLU A 231 28.94 -12.91 4.86
CA GLU A 231 29.05 -12.74 3.40
C GLU A 231 28.14 -11.63 2.87
N LEU A 232 26.91 -11.55 3.40
CA LEU A 232 25.97 -10.50 3.02
C LEU A 232 26.47 -9.10 3.43
N VAL A 233 27.03 -8.97 4.64
CA VAL A 233 27.60 -7.71 5.13
C VAL A 233 28.80 -7.30 4.28
N GLU A 234 29.72 -8.22 4.00
CA GLU A 234 30.91 -7.96 3.17
C GLU A 234 30.51 -7.50 1.76
N LYS A 235 29.59 -8.21 1.10
CA LYS A 235 29.05 -7.82 -0.20
C LYS A 235 28.51 -6.39 -0.23
N PHE A 236 27.78 -5.98 0.82
CA PHE A 236 27.25 -4.62 0.90
C PHE A 236 28.31 -3.58 1.24
N LYS A 237 29.28 -3.91 2.11
CA LYS A 237 30.43 -3.03 2.40
C LYS A 237 31.23 -2.74 1.12
N ASP A 238 31.49 -3.76 0.30
CA ASP A 238 32.21 -3.62 -0.96
C ASP A 238 31.47 -2.73 -1.95
N LYS A 239 30.15 -2.83 -1.99
CA LYS A 239 29.31 -2.11 -2.96
C LYS A 239 28.98 -0.67 -2.57
N TYR A 240 28.72 -0.42 -1.29
CA TYR A 240 28.19 0.86 -0.79
C TYR A 240 29.13 1.60 0.16
N GLY A 241 30.27 0.98 0.51
CA GLY A 241 31.25 1.49 1.46
C GLY A 241 30.91 1.16 2.91
N ASP A 242 31.92 1.27 3.77
CA ASP A 242 31.83 0.95 5.20
C ASP A 242 31.24 2.12 6.02
N LYS A 243 29.98 2.47 5.73
CA LYS A 243 29.31 3.64 6.34
C LYS A 243 28.40 3.29 7.51
N TYR A 244 28.31 2.01 7.90
CA TYR A 244 27.33 1.53 8.89
C TYR A 244 28.00 0.78 10.06
N PRO A 245 28.37 1.50 11.14
CA PRO A 245 28.98 0.92 12.35
C PRO A 245 28.10 -0.15 13.03
N ALA A 246 26.80 -0.15 12.74
CA ALA A 246 25.85 -1.11 13.29
C ALA A 246 26.17 -2.57 12.95
N TRP A 247 26.81 -2.84 11.80
CA TRP A 247 27.13 -4.20 11.36
C TRP A 247 28.29 -4.82 12.13
N GLU A 248 29.32 -4.05 12.45
CA GLU A 248 30.45 -4.54 13.24
C GLU A 248 30.02 -4.91 14.65
N LYS A 249 29.17 -4.07 15.25
CA LYS A 249 28.56 -4.35 16.56
C LYS A 249 27.68 -5.61 16.52
N LEU A 250 26.85 -5.75 15.48
CA LEU A 250 25.98 -6.92 15.28
C LEU A 250 26.77 -8.24 15.17
N LEU A 251 27.89 -8.22 14.44
CA LEU A 251 28.73 -9.41 14.26
C LEU A 251 29.60 -9.71 15.49
N GLN A 252 30.04 -8.70 16.24
CA GLN A 252 30.81 -8.87 17.49
C GLN A 252 29.95 -9.40 18.64
N GLU A 253 28.71 -8.92 18.79
CA GLU A 253 27.79 -9.37 19.85
C GLU A 253 27.53 -10.89 19.79
N GLN A 254 27.60 -11.51 18.60
CA GLN A 254 27.40 -12.94 18.42
C GLN A 254 28.65 -13.79 18.68
N LYS A 255 29.86 -13.29 18.39
CA LYS A 255 31.12 -13.99 18.75
C LYS A 255 31.23 -14.24 20.26
N ASN A 256 30.68 -13.33 21.07
CA ASN A 256 30.64 -13.49 22.53
C ASN A 256 29.61 -14.53 22.98
N VAL A 257 28.50 -14.71 22.27
CA VAL A 257 27.47 -15.73 22.60
C VAL A 257 27.94 -17.15 22.26
N VAL A 258 28.71 -17.33 21.18
CA VAL A 258 29.27 -18.64 20.80
C VAL A 258 30.36 -19.11 21.78
N ASN A 259 31.12 -18.19 22.37
CA ASN A 259 32.16 -18.52 23.36
C ASN A 259 31.62 -18.82 24.77
N ILE A 260 30.36 -18.52 25.07
CA ILE A 260 29.72 -18.83 26.37
C ILE A 260 29.02 -20.22 26.33
N LYS A 261 28.78 -20.77 25.13
CA LYS A 261 28.15 -22.09 24.93
C LYS A 261 29.15 -23.22 24.66
N LYS A 262 30.45 -22.98 24.82
CA LYS A 262 31.51 -24.01 24.86
C LYS A 262 31.97 -24.21 26.29
#